data_AF-A0AAE0AAG5-F1
#
_entry.id   AF-A0AAE0AAG5-F1
#
_cell.length_a   1.000
_cell.length_b   1.000
_cell.length_c   1.000
_cell.angle_alpha   90.00
_cell.angle_beta   90.00
_cell.angle_gamma   90.00
#
_symmetry.space_group_name_H-M   'P 1'
#
loop_
_entity.id
_entity.type
_entity.pdbx_description
1 polymer ?
#
loop_
_entity_poly.entity_id
_entity_poly.type
_entity_poly.pdbx_seq_one_letter_code
_entity_poly.pdbx_strand_id
1 'polypeptide(L)'
;MQVPGRMPVSVQSRPFYICEVGRIVRRYTPLQVQSWREISRDIIRQLILCIHEKFILTVEPHVDQSIENDLKHAYKMWRYKLHRHCLQFATANEALAHVPVNVKVDDWEYLVALWHDLN
;
A
#
# COMPACT_ATOMS: atom_id res chain seq x y z
N MET A 1 31.03 -3.28 -3.18
CA MET A 1 30.54 -4.58 -3.69
C MET A 1 29.06 -4.43 -4.01
N GLN A 2 28.63 -4.68 -5.25
CA GLN A 2 27.19 -4.79 -5.57
C GLN A 2 26.71 -6.17 -5.14
N VAL A 3 25.64 -6.21 -4.34
CA VAL A 3 24.98 -7.47 -3.96
C VAL A 3 24.17 -7.95 -5.18
N PRO A 4 24.33 -9.20 -5.65
CA PRO A 4 23.62 -9.69 -6.83
C PRO A 4 22.11 -9.55 -6.64
N GLY A 5 21.41 -8.94 -7.59
CA GLY A 5 19.94 -8.81 -7.61
C GLY A 5 19.37 -7.45 -7.16
N ARG A 6 20.18 -6.53 -6.65
CA ARG A 6 19.72 -5.15 -6.38
C ARG A 6 19.77 -4.29 -7.64
N MET A 7 18.70 -3.54 -7.88
CA MET A 7 18.60 -2.67 -9.06
C MET A 7 18.93 -1.21 -8.73
N PRO A 8 19.73 -0.51 -9.56
CA PRO A 8 19.90 0.93 -9.43
C PRO A 8 18.61 1.66 -9.85
N VAL A 9 18.23 2.72 -9.14
CA VAL A 9 17.08 3.54 -9.54
C VAL A 9 17.49 4.52 -10.65
N SER A 10 17.57 4.05 -11.90
CA SER A 10 17.68 4.90 -13.10
C SER A 10 16.30 5.34 -13.61
N VAL A 11 16.22 6.33 -14.51
CA VAL A 11 14.94 6.78 -15.14
C VAL A 11 14.15 5.61 -15.75
N GLN A 12 14.84 4.62 -16.34
CA GLN A 12 14.23 3.42 -16.91
C GLN A 12 13.64 2.47 -15.85
N SER A 13 14.13 2.56 -14.62
CA SER A 13 13.67 1.73 -13.49
C SER A 13 12.53 2.35 -12.68
N ARG A 14 12.18 3.63 -12.90
CA ARG A 14 11.13 4.32 -12.14
C ARG A 14 9.75 3.62 -12.21
N PRO A 15 9.26 3.16 -13.38
CA PRO A 15 8.01 2.41 -13.43
C PRO A 15 8.07 1.11 -12.61
N PHE A 16 9.23 0.44 -12.64
CA PHE A 16 9.46 -0.78 -11.86
C PHE A 16 9.44 -0.50 -10.35
N TYR A 17 10.09 0.58 -9.91
CA TYR A 17 10.05 1.05 -8.52
C TYR A 17 8.62 1.30 -8.04
N ILE A 18 7.82 2.06 -8.79
CA ILE A 18 6.43 2.37 -8.44
C ILE A 18 5.58 1.08 -8.34
N CYS A 19 5.75 0.16 -9.30
CA CYS A 19 5.07 -1.13 -9.27
C CYS A 19 5.41 -1.92 -8.00
N GLU A 20 6.69 -1.94 -7.64
CA GLU A 20 7.18 -2.70 -6.49
C GLU A 20 6.75 -2.10 -5.15
N VAL A 21 6.78 -0.77 -5.02
CA VAL A 21 6.19 -0.04 -3.89
C VAL A 21 4.72 -0.44 -3.72
N GLY A 22 3.94 -0.40 -4.81
CA GLY A 22 2.53 -0.81 -4.76
C GLY A 22 2.32 -2.27 -4.36
N ARG A 23 3.21 -3.18 -4.82
CA ARG A 23 3.15 -4.60 -4.47
C ARG A 23 3.47 -4.85 -3.00
N ILE A 24 4.51 -4.19 -2.49
CA ILE A 24 4.94 -4.27 -1.08
C ILE A 24 3.82 -3.77 -0.18
N VAL A 25 3.23 -2.61 -0.49
CA VAL A 25 2.10 -2.06 0.26
C VAL A 25 0.95 -3.07 0.34
N ARG A 26 0.42 -3.52 -0.81
CA ARG A 26 -0.74 -4.44 -0.83
C ARG A 26 -0.50 -5.76 -0.11
N ARG A 27 0.75 -6.20 -0.01
CA ARG A 27 1.09 -7.49 0.61
C ARG A 27 1.22 -7.40 2.13
N TYR A 28 1.70 -6.28 2.65
CA TYR A 28 2.16 -6.20 4.03
C TYR A 28 1.44 -5.14 4.88
N THR A 29 0.70 -4.21 4.27
CA THR A 29 -0.07 -3.22 5.04
C THR A 29 -1.47 -3.75 5.37
N PRO A 30 -1.95 -3.58 6.62
CA PRO A 30 -3.32 -3.93 6.98
C PRO A 30 -4.32 -2.96 6.35
N LEU A 31 -5.51 -3.47 6.00
CA LEU A 31 -6.65 -2.64 5.58
C LEU A 31 -7.60 -2.29 6.73
N GLN A 32 -7.63 -3.13 7.78
CA GLN A 32 -8.40 -2.96 9.02
C GLN A 32 -7.84 -1.85 9.93
N VAL A 33 -7.59 -0.69 9.35
CA VAL A 33 -7.18 0.55 10.03
C VAL A 33 -7.89 1.72 9.34
N GLN A 34 -8.16 2.81 10.04
CA GLN A 34 -8.84 3.96 9.42
C GLN A 34 -7.91 4.72 8.48
N SER A 35 -6.62 4.83 8.84
CA SER A 35 -5.65 5.61 8.09
C SER A 35 -4.22 5.08 8.18
N TRP A 36 -3.34 5.56 7.29
CA TRP A 36 -1.90 5.23 7.32
C TRP A 36 -1.25 5.51 8.68
N ARG A 37 -1.75 6.50 9.43
CA ARG A 37 -1.17 6.89 10.73
C ARG A 37 -1.35 5.83 11.81
N GLU A 38 -2.31 4.92 11.65
CA GLU A 38 -2.57 3.82 12.59
C GLU A 38 -1.75 2.57 12.29
N ILE A 39 -1.07 2.53 11.15
CA ILE A 39 -0.16 1.42 10.83
C ILE A 39 1.04 1.52 11.77
N SER A 40 1.40 0.40 12.41
CA SER A 40 2.51 0.36 13.35
C SER A 40 3.82 0.78 12.69
N ARG A 41 4.68 1.48 13.46
CA ARG A 41 6.01 1.89 12.97
C ARG A 41 6.87 0.69 12.58
N ASP A 42 6.66 -0.47 13.18
CA ASP A 42 7.40 -1.69 12.86
C ASP A 42 7.04 -2.24 11.47
N ILE A 43 5.76 -2.23 11.11
CA ILE A 43 5.33 -2.54 9.73
C ILE A 43 5.95 -1.52 8.78
N ILE A 44 5.85 -0.22 9.06
CA ILE A 44 6.41 0.83 8.19
C ILE A 44 7.93 0.63 7.99
N ARG A 45 8.68 0.35 9.05
CA ARG A 45 10.11 0.01 8.97
C ARG A 45 10.36 -1.21 8.09
N GLN A 46 9.57 -2.26 8.24
CA GLN A 46 9.69 -3.46 7.42
C GLN A 46 9.47 -3.16 5.93
N LEU A 47 8.49 -2.32 5.57
CA LEU A 47 8.26 -1.91 4.18
C LEU A 47 9.47 -1.16 3.60
N ILE A 48 10.06 -0.24 4.38
CA ILE A 48 11.25 0.53 3.97
C ILE A 48 12.43 -0.42 3.75
N LEU A 49 12.64 -1.40 4.64
CA LEU A 49 13.67 -2.43 4.49
C LEU A 49 13.47 -3.24 3.21
N CYS A 50 12.24 -3.64 2.87
CA CYS A 50 11.97 -4.35 1.61
C CYS A 50 12.35 -3.54 0.37
N ILE A 51 12.26 -2.21 0.42
CA ILE A 51 12.69 -1.33 -0.68
C ILE A 51 14.23 -1.29 -0.76
N HIS A 52 14.93 -1.10 0.36
CA HIS A 52 16.39 -1.15 0.42
C HIS A 52 16.99 -2.51 0.02
N GLU A 53 16.27 -3.60 0.26
CA GLU A 53 16.67 -4.94 -0.18
C GLU A 53 16.64 -5.09 -1.70
N LYS A 54 15.73 -4.38 -2.38
CA LYS A 54 15.47 -4.51 -3.82
C LYS A 54 16.18 -3.45 -4.66
N PHE A 55 16.39 -2.28 -4.09
CA PHE A 55 16.96 -1.12 -4.79
C PHE A 55 18.26 -0.67 -4.16
N ILE A 56 19.20 -0.23 -4.98
CA ILE A 56 20.45 0.38 -4.53
C ILE A 56 20.15 1.83 -4.19
N LEU A 57 19.92 2.11 -2.91
CA LEU A 57 19.63 3.43 -2.34
C LEU A 57 20.64 3.75 -1.24
N THR A 58 20.91 5.02 -1.00
CA THR A 58 21.71 5.42 0.18
C THR A 58 20.88 5.24 1.45
N VAL A 59 21.54 4.81 2.53
CA VAL A 59 20.89 4.64 3.84
C VAL A 59 21.02 5.94 4.60
N GLU A 60 20.16 6.89 4.26
CA GLU A 60 20.12 8.22 4.88
C GLU A 60 18.70 8.54 5.33
N PRO A 61 18.51 9.27 6.45
CA PRO A 61 17.17 9.55 6.98
C PRO A 61 16.22 10.21 5.98
N HIS A 62 16.73 11.06 5.10
CA HIS A 62 15.92 11.75 4.10
C HIS A 62 15.45 10.80 2.97
N VAL A 63 16.23 9.76 2.66
CA VAL A 63 15.86 8.72 1.69
C VAL A 63 14.76 7.84 2.27
N ASP A 64 14.91 7.39 3.53
CA ASP A 64 13.87 6.63 4.23
C ASP A 64 12.55 7.41 4.31
N GLN A 65 12.63 8.71 4.56
CA GLN A 65 11.45 9.58 4.56
C GLN A 65 10.80 9.68 3.17
N SER A 66 11.60 9.71 2.10
CA SER A 66 11.10 9.67 0.72
C SER A 66 10.42 8.35 0.41
N ILE A 67 11.02 7.23 0.79
CA ILE A 67 10.43 5.89 0.61
C ILE A 67 9.11 5.78 1.39
N GLU A 68 9.06 6.25 2.64
CA GLU A 68 7.83 6.25 3.43
C GLU A 68 6.71 7.07 2.76
N ASN A 69 7.06 8.21 2.14
CA ASN A 69 6.10 9.04 1.40
C ASN A 69 5.54 8.31 0.17
N ASP A 70 6.38 7.59 -0.57
CA ASP A 70 5.96 6.78 -1.72
C ASP A 70 5.04 5.62 -1.29
N LEU A 71 5.41 4.90 -0.23
CA LEU A 71 4.60 3.82 0.36
C LEU A 71 3.24 4.35 0.81
N LYS A 72 3.22 5.49 1.53
CA LYS A 72 1.99 6.16 1.96
C LYS A 72 1.12 6.58 0.79
N HIS A 73 1.72 7.12 -0.27
CA HIS A 73 0.98 7.50 -1.47
C HIS A 73 0.36 6.27 -2.15
N ALA A 74 1.13 5.20 -2.31
CA ALA A 74 0.63 3.95 -2.88
C ALA A 74 -0.53 3.34 -2.06
N TYR A 75 -0.44 3.39 -0.72
CA TYR A 75 -1.53 2.94 0.16
C TYR A 75 -2.80 3.78 0.00
N LYS A 76 -2.66 5.12 -0.02
CA LYS A 76 -3.79 6.02 -0.27
C LYS A 76 -4.45 5.74 -1.62
N MET A 77 -3.67 5.57 -2.68
CA MET A 77 -4.19 5.26 -4.01
C MET A 77 -4.87 3.90 -4.06
N TRP A 78 -4.37 2.91 -3.32
CA TRP A 78 -5.02 1.61 -3.19
C TRP A 78 -6.38 1.73 -2.50
N ARG A 79 -6.45 2.35 -1.32
CA ARG A 79 -7.72 2.59 -0.61
C ARG A 79 -8.69 3.43 -1.44
N TYR A 80 -8.21 4.42 -2.16
CA TYR A 80 -9.04 5.22 -3.06
C TYR A 80 -9.71 4.35 -4.13
N LYS A 81 -8.97 3.43 -4.77
CA LYS A 81 -9.54 2.51 -5.76
C LYS A 81 -10.58 1.58 -5.15
N LEU A 82 -10.31 1.06 -3.95
CA LEU A 82 -11.26 0.22 -3.21
C LEU A 82 -12.54 0.99 -2.85
N HIS A 83 -12.41 2.22 -2.37
CA HIS A 83 -13.56 3.07 -2.08
C HIS A 83 -14.36 3.39 -3.35
N ARG A 84 -13.69 3.70 -4.47
CA ARG A 84 -14.34 3.91 -5.76
C ARG A 84 -15.09 2.66 -6.26
N HIS A 85 -14.58 1.47 -5.96
CA HIS A 85 -15.27 0.20 -6.22
C HIS A 85 -16.51 0.06 -5.33
N CYS A 86 -16.39 0.34 -4.03
CA CYS A 86 -17.51 0.33 -3.09
C CYS A 86 -18.67 1.24 -3.53
N LEU A 87 -18.34 2.46 -3.98
CA LEU A 87 -19.32 3.46 -4.43
C LEU A 87 -20.04 3.11 -5.74
N GLN A 88 -19.69 2.01 -6.40
CA GLN A 88 -20.46 1.51 -7.55
C GLN A 88 -21.77 0.85 -7.13
N PHE A 89 -21.92 0.50 -5.85
CA PHE A 89 -23.06 -0.21 -5.29
C PHE A 89 -23.91 0.73 -4.46
N ALA A 90 -25.24 0.55 -4.51
CA ALA A 90 -26.17 1.45 -3.84
C ALA A 90 -26.27 1.17 -2.34
N THR A 91 -25.99 -0.07 -1.93
CA THR A 91 -26.11 -0.50 -0.53
C THR A 91 -24.85 -1.22 -0.05
N ALA A 92 -24.63 -1.22 1.27
CA ALA A 92 -23.54 -1.96 1.89
C ALA A 92 -23.62 -3.46 1.58
N ASN A 93 -24.82 -4.04 1.61
CA ASN A 93 -25.03 -5.46 1.31
C ASN A 93 -24.63 -5.82 -0.13
N GLU A 94 -24.95 -4.97 -1.10
CA GLU A 94 -24.49 -5.15 -2.48
C GLU A 94 -22.96 -5.05 -2.55
N ALA A 95 -22.34 -4.04 -1.93
CA ALA A 95 -20.89 -3.90 -1.91
C ALA A 95 -20.19 -5.13 -1.31
N LEU A 96 -20.71 -5.70 -0.22
CA LEU A 96 -20.17 -6.91 0.43
C LEU A 96 -20.20 -8.14 -0.48
N ALA A 97 -21.21 -8.25 -1.35
CA ALA A 97 -21.29 -9.35 -2.34
C ALA A 97 -20.25 -9.23 -3.46
N HIS A 98 -19.60 -8.07 -3.61
CA HIS A 98 -18.66 -7.76 -4.69
C HIS A 98 -17.22 -7.51 -4.21
N VAL A 99 -16.65 -8.49 -3.50
CA VAL A 99 -15.27 -8.43 -3.00
C VAL A 99 -14.24 -8.30 -4.14
N PRO A 100 -13.33 -7.30 -4.12
CA PRO A 100 -12.28 -7.19 -5.14
C PRO A 100 -11.30 -8.36 -5.16
N VAL A 101 -10.89 -8.78 -6.37
CA VAL A 101 -9.85 -9.80 -6.56
C VAL A 101 -8.55 -9.29 -5.89
N ASN A 102 -8.05 -10.01 -4.88
CA ASN A 102 -6.91 -9.67 -4.01
C ASN A 102 -7.21 -8.82 -2.77
N VAL A 103 -8.46 -8.75 -2.31
CA VAL A 103 -8.81 -8.27 -0.97
C VAL A 103 -9.45 -9.43 -0.21
N LYS A 104 -9.08 -9.61 1.06
CA LYS A 104 -9.72 -10.62 1.90
C LYS A 104 -11.13 -10.18 2.29
N VAL A 105 -12.00 -11.14 2.57
CA VAL A 105 -13.40 -10.86 2.90
C VAL A 105 -13.51 -10.01 4.17
N ASP A 106 -12.77 -10.35 5.22
CA ASP A 106 -12.73 -9.62 6.50
C ASP A 106 -12.19 -8.19 6.34
N ASP A 107 -11.13 -8.01 5.55
CA ASP A 107 -10.63 -6.68 5.18
C ASP A 107 -11.69 -5.86 4.42
N TRP A 108 -12.44 -6.50 3.52
CA TRP A 108 -13.48 -5.83 2.74
C TRP A 108 -14.68 -5.44 3.61
N GLU A 109 -15.14 -6.35 4.48
CA GLU A 109 -16.22 -6.09 5.44
C GLU A 109 -15.92 -4.87 6.30
N TYR A 110 -14.71 -4.79 6.86
CA TYR A 110 -14.27 -3.63 7.63
C TYR A 110 -14.32 -2.33 6.81
N LEU A 111 -13.83 -2.36 5.56
CA LEU A 111 -13.79 -1.17 4.72
C LEU A 111 -15.19 -0.69 4.32
N VAL A 112 -16.09 -1.62 3.96
CA VAL A 112 -17.48 -1.28 3.62
C VAL A 112 -18.18 -0.68 4.84
N ALA A 113 -18.06 -1.29 6.02
CA ALA A 113 -18.62 -0.73 7.26
C ALA A 113 -18.07 0.67 7.53
N LEU A 114 -16.74 0.84 7.48
CA LEU A 114 -16.09 2.13 7.68
C LEU A 114 -16.60 3.22 6.73
N TRP A 115 -16.84 2.92 5.46
CA TRP A 115 -17.27 3.93 4.48
C TRP A 115 -18.78 4.19 4.46
N HIS A 116 -19.59 3.22 4.88
CA HIS A 116 -21.03 3.41 5.02
C HIS A 116 -21.41 4.09 6.34
N ASP A 117 -20.69 3.85 7.43
CA ASP A 117 -20.91 4.52 8.73
C ASP A 117 -20.46 6.01 8.73
N LEU A 118 -19.71 6.43 7.70
CA LEU A 118 -19.25 7.82 7.53
C LEU A 118 -20.21 8.69 6.68
N ASN A 119 -21.37 8.17 6.27
CA ASN A 119 -22.46 8.90 5.59
C ASN A 119 -23.72 8.93 6.46
#